data_AF-A0A061GRN5-F1
#
_entry.id   AF-A0A061GRN5-F1
#
_cell.length_a   1.000
_cell.length_b   1.000
_cell.length_c   1.000
_cell.angle_alpha   90.00
_cell.angle_beta   90.00
_cell.angle_gamma   90.00
#
_symmetry.space_group_name_H-M   'P 1'
#
loop_
_entity.id
_entity.type
_entity.pdbx_description
1 polymer ?
#
loop_
_entity_poly.entity_id
_entity_poly.type
_entity_poly.pdbx_seq_one_letter_code
_entity_poly.pdbx_strand_id
1 'polypeptide(L)'
;MEEQKNSQPKWEAKVSARVTSASADQIWPLYTDFFNLHKWYPGLTTCHGIHGTNGEPGCIRFCSGFSVSSEGSGVDKGSENWAKERLIAVDHSGRSLSYEIVDSNIGFNSYVATVKIVPGADGDDHQNGCVIEWSFTVDPVEGWELEDMKQKFQVGLQGQAKRMEDAI
;
A
#
# COMPACT_ATOMS: atom_id res chain seq x y z
N MET A 1 -24.37 4.52 31.39
CA MET A 1 -23.33 3.52 31.12
C MET A 1 -22.31 4.21 30.25
N GLU A 2 -21.17 4.56 30.84
CA GLU A 2 -20.08 5.24 30.14
C GLU A 2 -19.34 4.20 29.29
N GLU A 3 -19.44 4.29 27.97
CA GLU A 3 -18.50 3.62 27.08
C GLU A 3 -17.18 4.39 27.13
N GLN A 4 -16.34 4.09 28.11
CA GLN A 4 -14.91 4.35 27.97
C GLN A 4 -14.38 3.41 26.89
N LYS A 5 -14.53 3.81 25.62
CA LYS A 5 -13.69 3.28 24.55
C LYS A 5 -12.27 3.70 24.89
N ASN A 6 -11.54 2.76 25.48
CA ASN A 6 -10.10 2.82 25.65
C ASN A 6 -9.46 2.75 24.24
N SER A 7 -9.61 3.81 23.44
CA SER A 7 -9.05 3.87 22.10
C SER A 7 -7.58 4.26 22.24
N GLN A 8 -6.70 3.26 22.22
CA GLN A 8 -5.31 3.55 21.93
C GLN A 8 -5.25 4.39 20.64
N PRO A 9 -4.36 5.40 20.57
CA PRO A 9 -4.22 6.20 19.36
C PRO A 9 -3.90 5.28 18.18
N LYS A 10 -4.51 5.55 17.03
CA LYS A 10 -4.17 4.85 15.79
C LYS A 10 -2.68 4.94 15.54
N TRP A 11 -2.11 3.85 15.04
CA TRP A 11 -0.78 3.89 14.47
C TRP A 11 -0.81 4.67 13.15
N GLU A 12 0.22 5.48 12.94
CA GLU A 12 0.44 6.24 11.72
C GLU A 12 1.91 6.10 11.32
N ALA A 13 2.17 5.79 10.06
CA ALA A 13 3.51 5.77 9.52
C ALA A 13 3.53 6.13 8.03
N LYS A 14 4.70 6.58 7.58
CA LYS A 14 5.01 6.83 6.17
C LYS A 14 6.33 6.16 5.82
N VAL A 15 6.37 5.53 4.66
CA VAL A 15 7.57 4.99 4.01
C VAL A 15 7.74 5.63 2.64
N SER A 16 8.96 5.59 2.11
CA SER A 16 9.23 6.16 0.79
C SER A 16 10.30 5.38 0.04
N ALA A 17 10.22 5.35 -1.29
CA ALA A 17 11.26 4.81 -2.15
C ALA A 17 11.52 5.75 -3.33
N ARG A 18 12.80 5.92 -3.66
CA ARG A 18 13.22 6.72 -4.81
C ARG A 18 13.31 5.84 -6.04
N VAL A 19 12.76 6.36 -7.13
CA VAL A 19 12.91 5.88 -8.50
C VAL A 19 13.80 6.91 -9.20
N THR A 20 14.86 6.47 -9.85
CA THR A 20 15.89 7.34 -10.43
C THR A 20 15.77 7.50 -11.94
N SER A 21 15.36 6.47 -12.67
CA SER A 21 15.31 6.45 -14.14
C SER A 21 13.91 6.63 -14.73
N ALA A 22 12.87 6.79 -13.91
CA ALA A 22 11.51 7.02 -14.37
C ALA A 22 10.84 8.19 -13.67
N SER A 23 10.16 9.02 -14.45
CA SER A 23 9.42 10.19 -13.98
C SER A 23 8.14 9.80 -13.24
N ALA A 24 7.60 10.76 -12.49
CA ALA A 24 6.33 10.57 -11.78
C ALA A 24 5.17 10.21 -12.73
N ASP A 25 5.17 10.73 -13.96
CA ASP A 25 4.13 10.47 -14.96
C ASP A 25 4.25 9.08 -15.59
N GLN A 26 5.45 8.49 -15.62
CA GLN A 26 5.63 7.11 -16.08
C GLN A 26 5.25 6.11 -14.97
N ILE A 27 5.50 6.45 -13.71
CA ILE A 27 5.19 5.58 -12.56
C ILE A 27 3.71 5.63 -12.19
N TRP A 28 3.06 6.80 -12.29
CA TRP A 28 1.68 6.99 -11.84
C TRP A 28 0.65 6.03 -12.47
N PRO A 29 0.64 5.78 -13.79
CA PRO A 29 -0.26 4.82 -14.42
C PRO A 29 -0.20 3.41 -13.80
N LEU A 30 0.97 3.00 -13.32
CA LEU A 30 1.18 1.67 -12.71
C LEU A 30 0.44 1.53 -11.37
N TYR A 31 0.21 2.63 -10.66
CA TYR A 31 -0.60 2.66 -9.43
C TYR A 31 -2.09 2.75 -9.70
N THR A 32 -2.49 3.44 -10.78
CA THR A 32 -3.90 3.51 -11.19
C THR A 32 -4.41 2.20 -11.79
N ASP A 33 -3.52 1.29 -12.22
CA ASP A 33 -3.83 -0.12 -12.48
C ASP A 33 -4.07 -0.89 -11.16
N PHE A 34 -5.05 -0.42 -10.38
CA PHE A 34 -5.28 -0.77 -8.97
C PHE A 34 -5.46 -2.28 -8.75
N PHE A 35 -6.15 -2.97 -9.66
CA PHE A 35 -6.41 -4.40 -9.61
C PHE A 35 -5.18 -5.27 -9.88
N ASN A 36 -4.09 -4.70 -10.40
CA ASN A 36 -2.94 -5.46 -10.86
C ASN A 36 -1.67 -5.14 -10.07
N LEU A 37 -1.81 -4.75 -8.81
CA LEU A 37 -0.67 -4.43 -7.95
C LEU A 37 0.36 -5.58 -7.82
N HIS A 38 -0.10 -6.83 -7.95
CA HIS A 38 0.75 -8.03 -7.92
C HIS A 38 1.85 -8.04 -9.00
N LYS A 39 1.66 -7.30 -10.10
CA LYS A 39 2.70 -7.10 -11.12
C LYS A 39 3.93 -6.39 -10.56
N TRP A 40 3.76 -5.57 -9.53
CA TRP A 40 4.77 -4.66 -9.02
C TRP A 40 5.21 -5.01 -7.60
N TYR A 41 4.27 -5.30 -6.71
CA TYR A 41 4.56 -5.46 -5.28
C TYR A 41 5.17 -6.84 -4.96
N PRO A 42 6.40 -6.91 -4.42
CA PRO A 42 7.05 -8.18 -4.10
C PRO A 42 6.25 -8.99 -3.08
N GLY A 43 6.15 -10.30 -3.31
CA GLY A 43 5.45 -11.21 -2.40
C GLY A 43 3.92 -11.13 -2.48
N LEU A 44 3.33 -10.26 -3.31
CA LEU A 44 1.90 -10.30 -3.59
C LEU A 44 1.63 -11.30 -4.73
N THR A 45 1.21 -12.52 -4.38
CA THR A 45 0.97 -13.59 -5.37
C THR A 45 -0.25 -13.30 -6.24
N THR A 46 -1.33 -12.83 -5.62
CA THR A 46 -2.59 -12.56 -6.31
C THR A 46 -3.04 -11.14 -6.04
N CYS A 47 -3.44 -10.43 -7.09
CA CYS A 47 -4.22 -9.20 -6.97
C CYS A 47 -5.18 -9.11 -8.15
N HIS A 48 -6.49 -8.99 -7.91
CA HIS A 48 -7.50 -8.84 -8.96
C HIS A 48 -8.74 -8.11 -8.44
N GLY A 49 -9.50 -7.53 -9.36
CA GLY A 49 -10.76 -6.87 -9.06
C GLY A 49 -11.86 -7.86 -8.68
N ILE A 50 -12.59 -7.55 -7.62
CA ILE A 50 -13.77 -8.30 -7.18
C ILE A 50 -15.05 -7.46 -7.22
N HIS A 51 -14.93 -6.14 -7.42
CA HIS A 51 -16.06 -5.22 -7.54
C HIS A 51 -15.66 -3.91 -8.25
N GLY A 52 -16.56 -3.34 -9.05
CA GLY A 52 -16.38 -2.04 -9.71
C GLY A 52 -15.39 -2.05 -10.88
N THR A 53 -15.08 -0.85 -11.38
CA THR A 53 -14.15 -0.63 -12.50
C THR A 53 -12.73 -0.38 -11.99
N ASN A 54 -11.73 -1.01 -12.60
CA ASN A 54 -10.33 -0.83 -12.20
C ASN A 54 -9.92 0.66 -12.24
N GLY A 55 -9.32 1.15 -11.16
CA GLY A 55 -8.84 2.53 -11.05
C GLY A 55 -9.91 3.58 -10.73
N GLU A 56 -11.19 3.21 -10.65
CA GLU A 56 -12.27 4.14 -10.27
C GLU A 56 -12.58 4.05 -8.77
N PRO A 57 -12.82 5.19 -8.07
CA PRO A 57 -13.27 5.18 -6.68
C PRO A 57 -14.49 4.27 -6.46
N GLY A 58 -14.46 3.49 -5.39
CA GLY A 58 -15.45 2.47 -5.04
C GLY A 58 -15.12 1.05 -5.52
N CYS A 59 -14.18 0.88 -6.46
CA CYS A 59 -13.74 -0.45 -6.85
C CYS A 59 -13.02 -1.18 -5.71
N ILE A 60 -13.08 -2.52 -5.72
CA ILE A 60 -12.49 -3.37 -4.69
C ILE A 60 -11.60 -4.41 -5.35
N ARG A 61 -10.37 -4.53 -4.84
CA ARG A 61 -9.44 -5.59 -5.20
C ARG A 61 -9.30 -6.61 -4.06
N PHE A 62 -9.06 -7.86 -4.42
CA PHE A 62 -8.58 -8.89 -3.52
C PHE A 62 -7.07 -9.04 -3.68
N CYS A 63 -6.34 -9.02 -2.58
CA CYS A 63 -4.89 -9.16 -2.49
C CYS A 63 -4.56 -10.40 -1.65
N SER A 64 -3.64 -11.27 -2.08
CA SER A 64 -3.17 -12.40 -1.28
C SER A 64 -1.71 -12.78 -1.54
N GLY A 65 -1.12 -13.53 -0.61
CA GLY A 65 0.22 -14.12 -0.75
C GLY A 65 1.32 -13.34 -0.04
N PHE A 66 1.00 -12.17 0.49
CA PHE A 66 1.95 -11.30 1.19
C PHE A 66 2.28 -11.84 2.59
N SER A 67 3.54 -11.71 3.03
CA SER A 67 3.96 -12.16 4.35
C SER A 67 3.77 -11.04 5.39
N VAL A 68 2.80 -11.22 6.28
CA VAL A 68 2.56 -10.37 7.45
C VAL A 68 2.72 -11.16 8.76
N SER A 69 3.44 -12.27 8.77
CA SER A 69 3.69 -12.97 10.04
C SER A 69 4.65 -12.17 10.93
N SER A 70 4.22 -11.81 12.14
CA SER A 70 5.12 -11.60 13.28
C SER A 70 5.29 -12.93 14.02
N GLU A 71 6.42 -13.11 14.73
CA GLU A 71 6.55 -14.26 15.63
C GLU A 71 5.45 -14.18 16.71
N GLY A 72 4.51 -15.13 16.68
CA GLY A 72 3.40 -15.19 17.66
C GLY A 72 2.04 -14.70 17.16
N SER A 73 1.94 -14.16 15.94
CA SER A 73 0.63 -13.97 15.30
C SER A 73 -0.04 -15.35 15.14
N GLY A 74 -1.18 -15.56 15.80
CA GLY A 74 -1.96 -16.82 15.76
C GLY A 74 -2.54 -17.16 14.37
N VAL A 75 -1.97 -16.60 13.31
CA VAL A 75 -2.22 -16.98 11.93
C VAL A 75 -1.65 -18.38 11.75
N ASP A 76 -2.50 -19.35 11.41
CA ASP A 76 -2.07 -20.70 11.05
C ASP A 76 -0.90 -20.60 10.06
N LYS A 77 0.26 -21.17 10.43
CA LYS A 77 1.51 -21.17 9.64
C LYS A 77 1.38 -21.76 8.21
N GLY A 78 0.17 -22.13 7.78
CA GLY A 78 -0.15 -22.62 6.43
C GLY A 78 -1.26 -21.86 5.69
N SER A 79 -1.89 -20.83 6.28
CA SER A 79 -2.94 -20.05 5.61
C SER A 79 -2.36 -18.84 4.88
N GLU A 80 -2.77 -18.64 3.63
CA GLU A 80 -2.37 -17.47 2.83
C GLU A 80 -2.98 -16.19 3.42
N ASN A 81 -2.17 -15.16 3.67
CA ASN A 81 -2.68 -13.85 4.10
C ASN A 81 -3.42 -13.18 2.94
N TRP A 82 -4.55 -12.55 3.24
CA TRP A 82 -5.34 -11.82 2.27
C TRP A 82 -5.99 -10.57 2.84
N ALA A 83 -6.28 -9.62 1.95
CA ALA A 83 -7.05 -8.42 2.24
C ALA A 83 -7.93 -8.06 1.04
N LYS A 84 -9.13 -7.53 1.31
CA LYS A 84 -9.98 -6.85 0.33
C LYS A 84 -9.81 -5.36 0.53
N GLU A 85 -9.40 -4.67 -0.52
CA GLU A 85 -9.05 -3.26 -0.46
C GLU A 85 -9.97 -2.46 -1.39
N ARG A 86 -10.63 -1.43 -0.85
CA ARG A 86 -11.49 -0.52 -1.61
C ARG A 86 -10.75 0.75 -1.92
N LEU A 87 -10.75 1.16 -3.19
CA LEU A 87 -10.25 2.45 -3.64
C LEU A 87 -11.20 3.56 -3.18
N ILE A 88 -10.73 4.51 -2.38
CA ILE A 88 -11.55 5.59 -1.82
C ILE A 88 -11.44 6.86 -2.66
N ALA A 89 -10.22 7.19 -3.10
CA ALA A 89 -9.95 8.42 -3.83
C ALA A 89 -8.82 8.23 -4.84
N VAL A 90 -8.89 8.96 -5.95
CA VAL A 90 -7.84 9.08 -6.95
C VAL A 90 -7.76 10.55 -7.37
N ASP A 91 -6.57 11.11 -7.27
CA ASP A 91 -6.22 12.43 -7.76
C ASP A 91 -5.11 12.28 -8.80
N HIS A 92 -5.48 12.33 -10.08
CA HIS A 92 -4.51 12.22 -11.16
C HIS A 92 -3.59 13.45 -11.28
N SER A 93 -4.05 14.63 -10.86
CA SER A 93 -3.25 15.85 -10.91
C SER A 93 -2.18 15.86 -9.82
N GLY A 94 -2.56 15.44 -8.61
CA GLY A 94 -1.64 15.27 -7.48
C GLY A 94 -0.87 13.95 -7.47
N ARG A 95 -1.16 13.04 -8.43
CA ARG A 95 -0.65 11.66 -8.52
C ARG A 95 -0.75 10.92 -7.18
N SER A 96 -1.96 10.93 -6.62
CA SER A 96 -2.26 10.36 -5.31
C SER A 96 -3.48 9.47 -5.38
N LEU A 97 -3.45 8.34 -4.67
CA LEU A 97 -4.63 7.50 -4.44
C LEU A 97 -4.71 7.08 -2.98
N SER A 98 -5.92 6.84 -2.50
CA SER A 98 -6.16 6.34 -1.14
C SER A 98 -7.10 5.16 -1.15
N TYR A 99 -6.86 4.18 -0.29
CA TYR A 99 -7.68 2.98 -0.19
C TYR A 99 -7.81 2.51 1.27
N GLU A 100 -8.85 1.75 1.56
CA GLU A 100 -9.09 1.13 2.86
C GLU A 100 -9.11 -0.39 2.74
N ILE A 101 -8.78 -1.08 3.83
CA ILE A 101 -9.06 -2.51 3.95
C ILE A 101 -10.48 -2.67 4.48
N VAL A 102 -11.35 -3.31 3.69
CA VAL A 102 -12.74 -3.57 4.06
C VAL A 102 -12.94 -4.95 4.69
N ASP A 103 -11.98 -5.85 4.51
CA ASP A 103 -12.00 -7.22 5.03
C ASP A 103 -10.59 -7.83 4.96
N SER A 104 -10.17 -8.62 5.95
CA SER A 104 -8.86 -9.30 5.93
C SER A 104 -8.77 -10.42 6.97
N ASN A 105 -7.81 -11.34 6.81
CA ASN A 105 -7.47 -12.34 7.84
C ASN A 105 -6.23 -11.98 8.68
N ILE A 106 -5.73 -10.75 8.58
CA ILE A 106 -4.45 -10.31 9.17
C ILE A 106 -4.64 -9.38 10.39
N GLY A 107 -5.89 -9.06 10.74
CA GLY A 107 -6.22 -8.24 11.92
C GLY A 107 -6.10 -6.73 11.70
N PHE A 108 -5.99 -6.26 10.46
CA PHE A 108 -5.93 -4.82 10.17
C PHE A 108 -7.32 -4.21 10.26
N ASN A 109 -7.57 -3.46 11.33
CA ASN A 109 -8.82 -2.74 11.57
C ASN A 109 -8.66 -1.25 11.29
N SER A 110 -9.69 -0.64 10.72
CA SER A 110 -9.72 0.80 10.39
C SER A 110 -8.52 1.28 9.56
N TYR A 111 -7.95 0.39 8.72
CA TYR A 111 -6.77 0.67 7.91
C TYR A 111 -7.12 1.56 6.73
N VAL A 112 -6.41 2.67 6.60
CA VAL A 112 -6.46 3.56 5.43
C VAL A 112 -5.04 3.88 5.01
N ALA A 113 -4.73 3.72 3.73
CA ALA A 113 -3.45 4.10 3.16
C ALA A 113 -3.60 5.11 2.03
N THR A 114 -2.54 5.88 1.82
CA THR A 114 -2.40 6.81 0.71
C THR A 114 -1.05 6.59 0.05
N VAL A 115 -1.07 6.45 -1.27
CA VAL A 115 0.14 6.47 -2.11
C VAL A 115 0.17 7.78 -2.87
N LYS A 116 1.34 8.44 -2.89
CA LYS A 116 1.58 9.66 -3.65
C LYS A 116 2.90 9.57 -4.42
N ILE A 117 2.89 10.00 -5.68
CA ILE A 117 4.09 10.04 -6.53
C ILE A 117 4.56 11.49 -6.65
N VAL A 118 5.68 11.78 -6.00
CA VAL A 118 6.28 13.11 -5.94
C VAL A 118 7.39 13.20 -6.98
N PRO A 119 7.37 14.18 -7.91
CA PRO A 119 8.50 14.42 -8.81
C PRO A 119 9.81 14.64 -8.07
N GLY A 120 10.93 14.17 -8.61
CA GLY A 120 12.25 14.50 -8.06
C GLY A 120 12.50 16.02 -8.10
N ALA A 121 13.15 16.56 -7.08
CA ALA A 121 13.57 17.96 -7.10
C ALA A 121 14.69 18.18 -8.12
N ASP A 122 14.62 19.30 -8.86
CA ASP A 122 15.66 19.95 -9.70
C ASP A 122 15.88 19.50 -11.16
N GLY A 123 14.98 19.86 -12.08
CA GLY A 123 15.33 19.97 -13.51
C GLY A 123 14.13 19.91 -14.46
N ASP A 124 14.12 20.78 -15.46
CA ASP A 124 13.11 20.89 -16.54
C ASP A 124 13.07 19.68 -17.50
N ASP A 125 13.90 18.66 -17.25
CA ASP A 125 14.00 17.44 -18.04
C ASP A 125 13.53 16.24 -17.21
N HIS A 126 12.92 15.26 -17.89
CA HIS A 126 12.41 13.99 -17.35
C HIS A 126 13.49 13.09 -16.68
N GLN A 127 14.65 13.62 -16.32
CA GLN A 127 15.84 12.91 -15.81
C GLN A 127 15.91 12.79 -14.28
N ASN A 128 15.04 13.47 -13.52
CA ASN A 128 15.18 13.53 -12.06
C ASN A 128 14.43 12.45 -11.26
N GLY A 129 13.81 11.51 -11.97
CA GLY A 129 13.08 10.42 -11.38
C GLY A 129 11.86 10.87 -10.56
N CYS A 130 11.47 10.08 -9.57
CA CYS A 130 10.42 10.43 -8.62
C CYS A 130 10.61 9.74 -7.27
N VAL A 131 9.83 10.16 -6.28
CA VAL A 131 9.72 9.51 -4.98
C VAL A 131 8.30 8.99 -4.83
N ILE A 132 8.19 7.70 -4.53
CA ILE A 132 6.93 7.08 -4.14
C ILE A 132 6.83 7.21 -2.63
N GLU A 133 5.78 7.87 -2.15
CA GLU A 133 5.43 7.94 -0.74
C GLU A 133 4.21 7.05 -0.47
N TRP A 134 4.27 6.24 0.58
CA TRP A 134 3.14 5.42 1.04
C TRP A 134 2.95 5.65 2.53
N SER A 135 1.83 6.24 2.91
CA SER A 135 1.42 6.42 4.30
C SER A 135 0.24 5.55 4.65
N PHE A 136 0.10 5.20 5.92
CA PHE A 136 -1.06 4.49 6.42
C PHE A 136 -1.42 4.91 7.85
N THR A 137 -2.69 4.72 8.18
CA THR A 137 -3.20 4.71 9.54
C THR A 137 -3.90 3.40 9.81
N VAL A 138 -3.77 2.85 11.01
CA VAL A 138 -4.40 1.58 11.41
C VAL A 138 -4.61 1.54 12.91
N ASP A 139 -5.63 0.83 13.38
CA ASP A 139 -5.71 0.52 14.81
C ASP A 139 -4.53 -0.37 15.22
N PRO A 140 -4.00 -0.26 16.45
CA PRO A 140 -2.92 -1.14 16.92
C PRO A 140 -3.24 -2.62 16.69
N VAL A 141 -2.32 -3.33 16.04
CA VAL A 141 -2.53 -4.73 15.63
C VAL A 141 -1.89 -5.64 16.68
N GLU A 142 -2.66 -6.59 17.21
CA GLU A 142 -2.17 -7.54 18.21
C GLU A 142 -0.98 -8.36 17.65
N GLY A 143 0.07 -8.50 18.45
CA GLY A 143 1.30 -9.21 18.06
C GLY A 143 2.22 -8.43 17.13
N TRP A 144 1.98 -7.15 16.90
CA TRP A 144 2.83 -6.28 16.09
C TRP A 144 3.36 -5.07 16.85
N GLU A 145 4.45 -4.52 16.33
CA GLU A 145 4.92 -3.18 16.65
C GLU A 145 4.87 -2.30 15.39
N LEU A 146 4.59 -1.01 15.57
CA LEU A 146 4.49 -0.05 14.47
C LEU A 146 5.79 -0.01 13.63
N GLU A 147 6.95 -0.02 14.27
CA GLU A 147 8.24 0.02 13.57
C GLU A 147 8.49 -1.25 12.74
N ASP A 148 8.08 -2.43 13.21
CA ASP A 148 8.17 -3.67 12.42
C ASP A 148 7.27 -3.63 11.19
N MET A 149 6.03 -3.15 11.35
CA MET A 149 5.08 -2.98 10.25
C MET A 149 5.60 -1.98 9.21
N LYS A 150 6.10 -0.83 9.68
CA LYS A 150 6.72 0.20 8.85
C LYS A 150 7.95 -0.33 8.12
N GLN A 151 8.82 -1.10 8.78
CA GLN A 151 10.00 -1.68 8.15
C GLN A 151 9.61 -2.68 7.05
N LYS A 152 8.59 -3.53 7.27
CA LYS A 152 8.11 -4.44 6.22
C LYS A 152 7.53 -3.69 5.02
N PHE A 153 6.76 -2.63 5.25
CA PHE A 153 6.24 -1.79 4.17
C PHE A 153 7.36 -1.05 3.43
N GLN A 154 8.40 -0.60 4.14
CA GLN A 154 9.57 0.03 3.55
C GLN A 154 10.32 -0.93 2.60
N VAL A 155 10.51 -2.18 3.01
CA VAL A 155 11.14 -3.22 2.18
C VAL A 155 10.27 -3.56 0.97
N GLY A 156 8.95 -3.76 1.17
CA GLY A 156 8.01 -4.03 0.08
C GLY A 156 7.98 -2.90 -0.95
N LEU A 157 7.91 -1.66 -0.49
CA LEU A 157 7.91 -0.47 -1.34
C LEU A 157 9.23 -0.30 -2.12
N GLN A 158 10.38 -0.58 -1.51
CA GLN A 158 11.68 -0.55 -2.22
C GLN A 158 11.72 -1.57 -3.36
N GLY A 159 11.29 -2.80 -3.11
CA GLY A 159 11.25 -3.82 -4.16
C GLY A 159 10.23 -3.51 -5.25
N GLN A 160 9.08 -2.92 -4.88
CA GLN A 160 8.09 -2.44 -5.84
C GLN A 160 8.63 -1.32 -6.72
N ALA A 161 9.24 -0.30 -6.12
CA ALA A 161 9.82 0.84 -6.82
C ALA A 161 10.86 0.37 -7.85
N LYS A 162 11.80 -0.49 -7.43
CA LYS A 162 12.80 -1.08 -8.33
C LYS A 162 12.16 -1.84 -9.48
N ARG A 163 11.14 -2.67 -9.20
CA ARG A 163 10.46 -3.46 -10.25
C ARG A 163 9.70 -2.58 -11.25
N MET A 164 9.11 -1.48 -10.79
CA MET A 164 8.48 -0.49 -11.65
C MET A 164 9.51 0.24 -12.51
N GLU A 165 10.64 0.63 -11.91
CA GLU A 165 11.75 1.28 -12.59
C GLU A 165 12.36 0.40 -13.69
N ASP A 166 12.60 -0.88 -13.42
CA ASP A 166 13.14 -1.85 -14.38
C ASP A 166 12.18 -2.14 -15.57
N ALA A 167 10.90 -1.79 -15.44
CA ALA A 167 9.86 -2.07 -16.44
C ALA A 167 9.53 -0.90 -17.38
N ILE A 168 10.14 0.26 -17.15
CA ILE A 168 9.96 1.51 -17.92
C ILE A 168 11.15 1.70 -18.86
#